data_AF-A0A0L0RY61-F1
#
_entry.id   AF-A0A0L0RY61-F1
#
_cell.length_a   1.000
_cell.length_b   1.000
_cell.length_c   1.000
_cell.angle_alpha   90.00
_cell.angle_beta   90.00
_cell.angle_gamma   90.00
#
_symmetry.space_group_name_H-M   'P 1'
#
loop_
_entity.id
_entity.type
_entity.pdbx_description
1 polymer ?
#
loop_
_entity_poly.entity_id
_entity_poly.type
_entity_poly.pdbx_seq_one_letter_code
_entity_poly.pdbx_strand_id
1 'polypeptide(L)'
;MTAPSTQLHHRADAASQPQTRTIANLDLTASAPFLLKDRTYTQQYANLYFSRLQKLRPHVVAAANHKWGSVMERGTVRHVERVVDIRPKSTVWIVGTLFCEMPLKPNILDDIASEYGSALPPPHREKIYSEKDVVMLEDEYGRVRLEGPLLTDYSVVTGTVAAVLGSENAQGGFDVLDLCYAGLPPLASPGLESDDGPWVGFVSGFRFGVADADLLAAQMLSDYVAGELGCDEDLDLLHRVGRIFVVGNVIEAEHVEQGLPEADAYLAQMAATVPVTVLPGPVDPATHVLPQQPMHPSLFAQASKHSEFLSVPNPLFAQCAGFPYVGCCAVAI
;
A
#
# COMPACT_ATOMS: atom_id res chain seq x y z
N MET A 1 -10.40 -24.99 -55.44
CA MET A 1 -10.05 -24.61 -54.06
C MET A 1 -8.76 -23.82 -54.11
N THR A 2 -8.88 -22.50 -54.25
CA THR A 2 -7.76 -21.57 -54.36
C THR A 2 -7.73 -20.75 -53.08
N ALA A 3 -6.63 -20.86 -52.33
CA ALA A 3 -6.41 -20.12 -51.10
C ALA A 3 -6.38 -18.60 -51.39
N PRO A 4 -6.95 -17.75 -50.51
CA PRO A 4 -6.78 -16.31 -50.65
C PRO A 4 -5.36 -15.94 -50.19
N SER A 5 -4.67 -15.22 -51.06
CA SER A 5 -3.37 -14.62 -50.79
C SER A 5 -3.55 -13.52 -49.75
N THR A 6 -3.04 -13.73 -48.54
CA THR A 6 -2.95 -12.66 -47.53
C THR A 6 -1.96 -11.63 -48.04
N GLN A 7 -2.47 -10.51 -48.56
CA GLN A 7 -1.64 -9.36 -48.87
C GLN A 7 -1.10 -8.83 -47.54
N LEU A 8 0.21 -9.00 -47.33
CA LEU A 8 0.98 -8.18 -46.41
C LEU A 8 0.77 -6.74 -46.86
N HIS A 9 0.07 -5.93 -46.06
CA HIS A 9 -0.02 -4.50 -46.28
C HIS A 9 1.39 -3.91 -46.22
N HIS A 10 1.97 -3.74 -47.41
CA HIS A 10 3.21 -3.04 -47.61
C HIS A 10 3.00 -1.59 -47.18
N ARG A 11 3.77 -1.18 -46.17
CA ARG A 11 3.91 0.20 -45.70
C ARG A 11 4.27 1.09 -46.90
N ALA A 12 3.36 1.97 -47.28
CA ALA A 12 3.62 3.08 -48.18
C ALA A 12 2.72 4.27 -47.78
N ASP A 13 3.37 5.38 -47.42
CA ASP A 13 2.89 6.76 -47.53
C ASP A 13 1.86 7.29 -46.54
N ALA A 14 2.32 7.49 -45.30
CA ALA A 14 2.25 8.79 -44.63
C ALA A 14 3.33 8.81 -43.53
N ALA A 15 4.31 9.71 -43.62
CA ALA A 15 5.17 9.98 -42.48
C ALA A 15 4.29 10.63 -41.40
N SER A 16 3.91 9.88 -40.36
CA SER A 16 3.25 10.46 -39.20
C SER A 16 4.17 11.56 -38.65
N GLN A 17 3.60 12.74 -38.42
CA GLN A 17 4.38 13.85 -37.88
C GLN A 17 4.81 13.50 -36.45
N PRO A 18 6.03 13.88 -36.03
CA PRO A 18 6.47 13.66 -34.65
C PRO A 18 5.51 14.36 -33.69
N GLN A 19 4.81 13.58 -32.86
CA GLN A 19 3.92 14.10 -31.83
C GLN A 19 4.72 14.43 -30.57
N THR A 20 4.39 15.56 -29.92
CA THR A 20 4.99 15.91 -28.62
C THR A 20 4.13 15.34 -27.51
N ARG A 21 4.74 14.60 -26.58
CA ARG A 21 4.06 14.00 -25.44
C ARG A 21 3.56 15.07 -24.46
N THR A 22 2.36 14.87 -23.92
CA THR A 22 1.83 15.67 -22.81
C THR A 22 2.54 15.27 -21.51
N ILE A 23 3.06 16.22 -20.73
CA ILE A 23 3.70 15.92 -19.44
C ILE A 23 2.67 16.00 -18.32
N ALA A 24 2.57 14.93 -17.52
CA ALA A 24 1.77 14.94 -16.31
C ALA A 24 2.65 15.45 -15.14
N ASN A 25 2.42 16.70 -14.75
CA ASN A 25 3.12 17.34 -13.63
C ASN A 25 2.82 16.63 -12.32
N LEU A 26 3.85 16.46 -11.49
CA LEU A 26 3.78 15.77 -10.21
C LEU A 26 4.09 16.73 -9.06
N ASP A 27 3.14 16.92 -8.16
CA ASP A 27 3.33 17.62 -6.89
C ASP A 27 3.49 16.61 -5.75
N LEU A 28 4.64 16.66 -5.09
CA LEU A 28 5.04 15.78 -3.98
C LEU A 28 4.85 16.42 -2.61
N THR A 29 4.24 17.60 -2.52
CA THR A 29 4.07 18.34 -1.25
C THR A 29 3.35 17.50 -0.19
N ALA A 30 2.34 16.73 -0.60
CA ALA A 30 1.59 15.83 0.29
C ALA A 30 2.43 14.66 0.82
N SER A 31 3.56 14.34 0.19
CA SER A 31 4.47 13.26 0.55
C SER A 31 5.54 13.68 1.56
N ALA A 32 5.63 14.98 1.89
CA ALA A 32 6.61 15.50 2.84
C ALA A 32 6.63 14.76 4.21
N PRO A 33 5.50 14.31 4.80
CA PRO A 33 5.50 13.56 6.05
C PRO A 33 6.24 12.20 5.98
N PHE A 34 6.45 11.65 4.78
CA PHE A 34 7.16 10.39 4.59
C PHE A 34 8.68 10.57 4.41
N LEU A 35 9.17 11.81 4.29
CA LEU A 35 10.59 12.11 4.16
C LEU A 35 11.22 12.37 5.53
N LEU A 36 12.00 11.42 6.02
CA LEU A 36 12.65 11.47 7.32
C LEU A 36 14.03 12.12 7.20
N LYS A 37 14.15 13.37 7.65
CA LYS A 37 15.42 14.11 7.70
C LYS A 37 16.34 13.61 8.81
N ASP A 38 15.77 13.45 10.00
CA ASP A 38 16.47 12.96 11.19
C ASP A 38 15.86 11.61 11.60
N ARG A 39 16.71 10.61 11.86
CA ARG A 39 16.28 9.28 12.29
C ARG A 39 16.76 9.02 13.70
N THR A 40 15.82 8.77 14.60
CA THR A 40 16.09 8.37 16.00
C THR A 40 15.49 7.00 16.27
N TYR A 41 16.30 6.07 16.76
CA TYR A 41 15.90 4.67 17.00
C TYR A 41 15.78 4.32 18.49
N THR A 42 15.71 5.32 19.36
CA THR A 42 15.67 5.15 20.82
C THR A 42 14.25 5.08 21.40
N GLN A 43 13.23 5.35 20.58
CA GLN A 43 11.84 5.42 21.02
C GLN A 43 11.16 4.04 20.98
N GLN A 44 10.20 3.81 21.87
CA GLN A 44 9.39 2.59 21.89
C GLN A 44 8.13 2.72 21.01
N TYR A 45 7.65 1.59 20.46
CA TYR A 45 6.46 1.54 19.58
C TYR A 45 5.13 1.86 20.27
N ALA A 46 5.06 1.89 21.61
CA ALA A 46 3.82 2.18 22.35
C ALA A 46 3.21 3.54 21.97
N ASN A 47 4.05 4.56 21.75
CA ASN A 47 3.62 5.90 21.35
C ASN A 47 2.88 5.91 20.00
N LEU A 48 3.19 4.98 19.10
CA LEU A 48 2.52 4.85 17.80
C LEU A 48 1.05 4.46 17.99
N TYR A 49 0.78 3.43 18.81
CA TYR A 49 -0.58 2.95 19.08
C TYR A 49 -1.39 3.99 19.85
N PHE A 50 -0.77 4.63 20.84
CA PHE A 50 -1.39 5.72 21.59
C PHE A 50 -1.80 6.89 20.67
N SER A 51 -0.87 7.38 19.84
CA SER A 51 -1.20 8.45 18.89
C SER A 51 -2.24 8.04 17.86
N ARG A 52 -2.25 6.77 17.43
CA ARG A 52 -3.22 6.23 16.47
C ARG A 52 -4.63 6.23 17.08
N LEU A 53 -4.77 5.68 18.29
CA LEU A 53 -6.04 5.64 19.01
C LEU A 53 -6.57 7.04 19.27
N GLN A 54 -5.73 7.96 19.78
CA GLN A 54 -6.15 9.34 20.04
C GLN A 54 -6.61 10.08 18.79
N LYS A 55 -5.92 9.92 17.65
CA LYS A 55 -6.28 10.60 16.40
C LYS A 55 -7.52 10.00 15.74
N LEU A 56 -7.71 8.68 15.81
CA LEU A 56 -8.84 8.00 15.15
C LEU A 56 -10.11 7.92 16.00
N ARG A 57 -10.01 7.95 17.33
CA ARG A 57 -11.16 7.85 18.24
C ARG A 57 -12.30 8.82 17.89
N PRO A 58 -12.09 10.13 17.64
CA PRO A 58 -13.18 11.03 17.31
C PRO A 58 -13.94 10.63 16.04
N HIS A 59 -13.23 10.12 15.02
CA HIS A 59 -13.82 9.67 13.77
C HIS A 59 -14.62 8.37 13.96
N VAL A 60 -14.07 7.42 14.71
CA VAL A 60 -14.75 6.17 15.05
C VAL A 60 -16.00 6.41 15.90
N VAL A 61 -15.93 7.32 16.89
CA VAL A 61 -17.08 7.73 17.71
C VAL A 61 -18.17 8.38 16.83
N ALA A 62 -17.79 9.27 15.91
CA ALA A 62 -18.75 9.89 15.00
C ALA A 62 -19.43 8.84 14.09
N ALA A 63 -18.66 7.90 13.54
CA ALA A 63 -19.18 6.82 12.72
C ALA A 63 -20.11 5.87 13.52
N ALA A 64 -19.73 5.51 14.74
CA ALA A 64 -20.55 4.69 15.64
C ALA A 64 -21.86 5.39 16.05
N ASN A 65 -21.80 6.69 16.36
CA ASN A 65 -22.99 7.50 16.65
C ASN A 65 -23.93 7.56 15.45
N HIS A 66 -23.39 7.69 14.23
CA HIS A 66 -24.20 7.65 13.02
C HIS A 66 -24.82 6.27 12.79
N LYS A 67 -24.04 5.19 12.97
CA LYS A 67 -24.49 3.80 12.73
C LYS A 67 -25.51 3.31 13.76
N TRP A 68 -25.32 3.64 15.04
CA TRP A 68 -26.11 3.11 16.15
C TRP A 68 -27.00 4.14 16.86
N GLY A 69 -27.05 5.39 16.41
CA GLY A 69 -27.77 6.49 17.07
C GLY A 69 -29.24 6.18 17.34
N SER A 70 -29.95 5.52 16.42
CA SER A 70 -31.35 5.12 16.60
C SER A 70 -31.59 4.11 17.73
N VAL A 71 -30.58 3.28 18.05
CA VAL A 71 -30.62 2.32 19.16
C VAL A 71 -30.22 3.01 20.47
N MET A 72 -29.35 4.01 20.41
CA MET A 72 -28.98 4.85 21.57
C MET A 72 -30.16 5.71 22.05
N GLU A 73 -30.95 6.28 21.13
CA GLU A 73 -32.13 7.11 21.45
C GLU A 73 -33.23 6.32 22.19
N ARG A 74 -33.30 5.00 21.98
CA ARG A 74 -34.20 4.10 22.71
C ARG A 74 -33.69 3.75 24.13
N GLY A 75 -32.54 4.29 24.53
CA GLY A 75 -31.91 4.06 25.84
C GLY A 75 -31.38 2.63 26.03
N THR A 76 -31.29 1.84 24.95
CA THR A 76 -30.96 0.41 25.02
C THR A 76 -29.45 0.16 25.02
N VAL A 77 -28.66 1.12 24.53
CA VAL A 77 -27.22 1.00 24.33
C VAL A 77 -26.54 2.30 24.75
N ARG A 78 -25.42 2.19 25.49
CA ARG A 78 -24.61 3.33 25.94
C ARG A 78 -23.15 3.21 25.50
N HIS A 79 -22.51 4.35 25.25
CA HIS A 79 -21.06 4.41 25.10
C HIS A 79 -20.38 4.24 26.46
N VAL A 80 -19.33 3.45 26.51
CA VAL A 80 -18.44 3.33 27.67
C VAL A 80 -17.04 3.74 27.24
N GLU A 81 -16.49 4.77 27.88
CA GLU A 81 -15.20 5.36 27.50
C GLU A 81 -14.01 4.45 27.82
N ARG A 82 -14.10 3.69 28.91
CA ARG A 82 -13.02 2.81 29.39
C ARG A 82 -13.47 1.37 29.43
N VAL A 83 -12.69 0.47 28.85
CA VAL A 83 -12.97 -0.97 28.82
C VAL A 83 -13.16 -1.53 30.24
N VAL A 84 -12.43 -1.00 31.22
CA VAL A 84 -12.54 -1.40 32.63
C VAL A 84 -13.87 -1.02 33.30
N ASP A 85 -14.66 -0.13 32.71
CA ASP A 85 -15.95 0.32 33.25
C ASP A 85 -17.16 -0.44 32.67
N ILE A 86 -16.90 -1.46 31.85
CA ILE A 86 -17.96 -2.35 31.35
C ILE A 86 -18.64 -3.01 32.55
N ARG A 87 -19.98 -2.98 32.54
CA ARG A 87 -20.79 -3.59 33.61
C ARG A 87 -21.47 -4.83 33.06
N PRO A 88 -21.54 -5.92 33.85
CA PRO A 88 -22.27 -7.12 33.45
C PRO A 88 -23.72 -6.80 33.11
N LYS A 89 -24.29 -7.55 32.15
CA LYS A 89 -25.69 -7.44 31.71
C LYS A 89 -26.07 -6.07 31.13
N SER A 90 -25.11 -5.30 30.64
CA SER A 90 -25.37 -4.07 29.89
C SER A 90 -24.84 -4.18 28.47
N THR A 91 -25.70 -3.85 27.49
CA THR A 91 -25.27 -3.71 26.10
C THR A 91 -24.64 -2.34 25.94
N VAL A 92 -23.37 -2.32 25.56
CA VAL A 92 -22.56 -1.11 25.46
C VAL A 92 -21.74 -1.15 24.18
N TRP A 93 -21.23 0.00 23.77
CA TRP A 93 -20.16 0.03 22.80
C TRP A 93 -18.94 0.74 23.36
N ILE A 94 -17.78 0.27 22.92
CA ILE A 94 -16.45 0.68 23.38
C ILE A 94 -15.57 0.97 22.16
N VAL A 95 -14.57 1.84 22.33
CA VAL A 95 -13.61 2.18 21.27
C VAL A 95 -12.21 1.84 21.72
N GLY A 96 -11.49 1.09 20.90
CA GLY A 96 -10.10 0.71 21.19
C GLY A 96 -9.36 0.26 19.94
N THR A 97 -8.14 -0.21 20.17
CA THR A 97 -7.28 -0.81 19.16
C THR A 97 -7.45 -2.31 19.20
N LEU A 98 -7.77 -2.91 18.06
CA LEU A 98 -7.87 -4.37 17.92
C LEU A 98 -6.47 -4.98 17.96
N PHE A 99 -6.33 -6.07 18.71
CA PHE A 99 -5.10 -6.84 18.82
C PHE A 99 -5.43 -8.32 18.61
N CYS A 100 -4.69 -8.98 17.71
CA CYS A 100 -4.86 -10.39 17.40
C CYS A 100 -3.66 -11.17 17.94
N GLU A 101 -3.91 -12.00 18.94
CA GLU A 101 -2.97 -13.00 19.42
C GLU A 101 -3.08 -14.24 18.53
N MET A 102 -2.05 -14.47 17.71
CA MET A 102 -2.06 -15.48 16.65
C MET A 102 -0.96 -16.50 16.90
N PRO A 103 -1.29 -17.77 17.21
CA PRO A 103 -0.28 -18.80 17.52
C PRO A 103 0.69 -19.12 16.38
N LEU A 104 0.34 -18.80 15.13
CA LEU A 104 1.19 -19.03 13.96
C LEU A 104 2.06 -17.81 13.59
N LYS A 105 1.92 -16.68 14.30
CA LYS A 105 2.77 -15.50 14.12
C LYS A 105 4.21 -15.84 14.55
N PRO A 106 5.23 -15.54 13.72
CA PRO A 106 6.62 -15.74 14.10
C PRO A 106 6.97 -15.02 15.41
N ASN A 107 7.75 -15.68 16.25
CA ASN A 107 8.17 -15.17 17.54
C ASN A 107 9.69 -15.25 17.63
N ILE A 108 10.33 -14.08 17.64
CA ILE A 108 11.79 -13.93 17.69
C ILE A 108 12.39 -14.63 18.91
N LEU A 109 11.65 -14.68 20.04
CA LEU A 109 12.14 -15.37 21.24
C LEU A 109 12.22 -16.89 21.04
N ASP A 110 11.29 -17.46 20.29
CA ASP A 110 11.30 -18.89 19.96
C ASP A 110 12.43 -19.20 18.98
N ASP A 111 12.67 -18.30 18.01
CA ASP A 111 13.79 -18.41 17.06
C ASP A 111 15.14 -18.39 17.80
N ILE A 112 15.35 -17.42 18.70
CA ILE A 112 16.55 -17.33 19.54
C ILE A 112 16.70 -18.60 20.40
N ALA A 113 15.62 -19.06 21.03
CA ALA A 113 15.67 -20.28 21.84
C ALA A 113 16.01 -21.53 21.01
N SER A 114 15.59 -21.58 19.75
CA SER A 114 15.94 -22.66 18.81
C SER A 114 17.40 -22.60 18.35
N GLU A 115 17.94 -21.40 18.13
CA GLU A 115 19.35 -21.19 17.74
C GLU A 115 20.33 -21.60 18.83
N TYR A 116 20.01 -21.31 20.10
CA TYR A 116 20.80 -21.78 21.25
C TYR A 116 20.40 -23.18 21.75
N GLY A 117 19.31 -23.73 21.22
CA GLY A 117 18.73 -25.02 21.57
C GLY A 117 18.97 -26.10 20.51
N SER A 118 18.37 -27.28 20.71
CA SER A 118 18.30 -28.34 19.68
C SER A 118 16.95 -28.34 18.93
N ALA A 119 16.16 -27.29 19.07
CA ALA A 119 14.89 -27.18 18.38
C ALA A 119 15.13 -26.75 16.93
N LEU A 120 14.38 -27.34 16.00
CA LEU A 120 14.39 -26.87 14.61
C LEU A 120 13.70 -25.49 14.54
N PRO A 121 14.20 -24.57 13.70
CA PRO A 121 13.53 -23.30 13.47
C PRO A 121 12.11 -23.54 12.95
N PRO A 122 11.12 -22.71 13.38
CA PRO A 122 9.75 -22.86 12.91
C PRO A 122 9.69 -22.69 11.39
N PRO A 123 8.82 -23.44 10.67
CA PRO A 123 8.73 -23.34 9.23
C PRO A 123 8.21 -21.97 8.82
N HIS A 124 8.77 -21.41 7.74
CA HIS A 124 8.24 -20.22 7.10
C HIS A 124 6.81 -20.47 6.61
N ARG A 125 5.92 -19.51 6.86
CA ARG A 125 4.49 -19.62 6.54
C ARG A 125 4.07 -18.44 5.70
N GLU A 126 3.36 -18.71 4.61
CA GLU A 126 2.71 -17.67 3.81
C GLU A 126 1.55 -17.00 4.57
N LYS A 127 0.87 -17.76 5.44
CA LYS A 127 -0.27 -17.30 6.22
C LYS A 127 -0.05 -17.59 7.70
N ILE A 128 -0.29 -16.59 8.53
CA ILE A 128 -0.04 -16.62 9.98
C ILE A 128 -1.33 -16.59 10.83
N TYR A 129 -2.49 -16.74 10.20
CA TYR A 129 -3.79 -16.80 10.88
C TYR A 129 -4.28 -18.24 11.08
N SER A 130 -5.12 -18.45 12.08
CA SER A 130 -5.68 -19.77 12.43
C SER A 130 -7.03 -19.66 13.15
N GLU A 131 -7.75 -20.77 13.26
CA GLU A 131 -8.98 -20.83 14.07
C GLU A 131 -8.73 -20.64 15.58
N LYS A 132 -7.47 -20.68 16.01
CA LYS A 132 -7.06 -20.49 17.41
C LYS A 132 -6.72 -19.04 17.74
N ASP A 133 -6.85 -18.13 16.77
CA ASP A 133 -6.53 -16.73 16.95
C ASP A 133 -7.51 -16.10 17.95
N VAL A 134 -6.96 -15.26 18.83
CA VAL A 134 -7.74 -14.55 19.85
C VAL A 134 -7.72 -13.06 19.54
N VAL A 135 -8.91 -12.48 19.38
CA VAL A 135 -9.07 -11.04 19.15
C VAL A 135 -9.35 -10.36 20.48
N MET A 136 -8.64 -9.28 20.75
CA MET A 136 -8.81 -8.40 21.90
C MET A 136 -9.03 -6.97 21.44
N LEU A 137 -9.70 -6.18 22.27
CA LEU A 137 -9.78 -4.73 22.11
C LEU A 137 -9.06 -4.08 23.30
N GLU A 138 -8.07 -3.24 22.99
CA GLU A 138 -7.23 -2.53 23.97
C GLU A 138 -7.53 -1.03 23.95
N ASP A 139 -7.68 -0.44 25.14
CA ASP A 139 -7.70 1.01 25.34
C ASP A 139 -6.52 1.45 26.22
N GLU A 140 -6.50 2.69 26.69
CA GLU A 140 -5.42 3.20 27.56
C GLU A 140 -5.40 2.57 28.96
N TYR A 141 -6.47 1.88 29.37
CA TYR A 141 -6.69 1.41 30.74
C TYR A 141 -6.68 -0.11 30.87
N GLY A 142 -6.89 -0.84 29.77
CA GLY A 142 -6.92 -2.29 29.78
C GLY A 142 -7.29 -2.90 28.44
N ARG A 143 -7.68 -4.17 28.49
CA ARG A 143 -8.07 -4.96 27.33
C ARG A 143 -9.20 -5.91 27.67
N VAL A 144 -10.03 -6.21 26.68
CA VAL A 144 -11.10 -7.21 26.79
C VAL A 144 -11.03 -8.16 25.59
N ARG A 145 -11.25 -9.45 25.84
CA ARG A 145 -11.33 -10.46 24.79
C ARG A 145 -12.65 -10.31 24.05
N LEU A 146 -12.60 -10.26 22.72
CA LEU A 146 -13.78 -10.24 21.87
C LEU A 146 -14.17 -11.66 21.48
N GLU A 147 -15.46 -11.97 21.52
CA GLU A 147 -16.00 -13.28 21.16
C GLU A 147 -17.22 -13.13 20.24
N GLY A 148 -17.47 -14.11 19.38
CA GLY A 148 -18.62 -14.15 18.48
C GLY A 148 -18.26 -14.37 17.01
N PRO A 149 -19.22 -14.85 16.20
CA PRO A 149 -18.97 -15.27 14.81
C PRO A 149 -18.62 -14.10 13.89
N LEU A 150 -19.08 -12.88 14.21
CA LEU A 150 -18.84 -11.67 13.42
C LEU A 150 -17.35 -11.33 13.27
N LEU A 151 -16.51 -11.76 14.22
CA LEU A 151 -15.07 -11.49 14.17
C LEU A 151 -14.40 -12.11 12.93
N THR A 152 -14.90 -13.27 12.48
CA THR A 152 -14.44 -13.93 11.26
C THR A 152 -14.89 -13.16 10.02
N ASP A 153 -16.13 -12.66 10.01
CA ASP A 153 -16.69 -11.92 8.87
C ASP A 153 -15.99 -10.58 8.63
N TYR A 154 -15.57 -9.90 9.70
CA TYR A 154 -14.93 -8.58 9.64
C TYR A 154 -13.44 -8.59 9.27
N SER A 155 -12.80 -9.76 9.11
CA SER A 155 -11.36 -9.90 8.80
C SER A 155 -10.47 -8.98 9.65
N VAL A 156 -10.62 -9.07 10.96
CA VAL A 156 -9.97 -8.17 11.93
C VAL A 156 -8.45 -8.32 11.91
N VAL A 157 -7.73 -7.20 11.82
CA VAL A 157 -6.26 -7.14 11.87
C VAL A 157 -5.77 -6.26 13.02
N THR A 158 -4.61 -6.63 13.57
CA THR A 158 -3.97 -5.93 14.70
C THR A 158 -3.67 -4.48 14.35
N GLY A 159 -3.88 -3.57 15.31
CA GLY A 159 -3.59 -2.16 15.17
C GLY A 159 -4.74 -1.33 14.58
N THR A 160 -5.84 -1.96 14.18
CA THR A 160 -7.03 -1.28 13.68
C THR A 160 -7.81 -0.62 14.82
N VAL A 161 -8.17 0.66 14.69
CA VAL A 161 -9.02 1.32 15.68
C VAL A 161 -10.49 1.18 15.26
N ALA A 162 -11.31 0.64 16.16
CA ALA A 162 -12.71 0.36 15.89
C ALA A 162 -13.58 0.58 17.13
N ALA A 163 -14.86 0.83 16.89
CA ALA A 163 -15.92 0.74 17.87
C ALA A 163 -16.53 -0.66 17.81
N VAL A 164 -16.75 -1.28 18.97
CA VAL A 164 -17.34 -2.61 19.10
C VAL A 164 -18.57 -2.51 19.99
N LEU A 165 -19.72 -2.93 19.48
CA LEU A 165 -20.99 -3.01 20.19
C LEU A 165 -21.19 -4.43 20.70
N GLY A 166 -21.58 -4.59 21.95
CA GLY A 166 -21.77 -5.91 22.55
C GLY A 166 -22.06 -5.87 24.03
N SER A 167 -21.83 -6.99 24.70
CA SER A 167 -22.01 -7.12 26.15
C SER A 167 -21.00 -8.07 26.77
N GLU A 168 -20.69 -7.85 28.03
CA GLU A 168 -19.84 -8.75 28.81
C GLU A 168 -20.52 -10.11 29.04
N ASN A 169 -19.78 -11.19 28.81
CA ASN A 169 -20.23 -12.56 29.05
C ASN A 169 -19.82 -13.07 30.44
N ALA A 170 -20.27 -14.27 30.81
CA ALA A 170 -20.03 -14.82 32.15
C ALA A 170 -18.55 -15.17 32.42
N GLN A 171 -17.73 -15.23 31.38
CA GLN A 171 -16.31 -15.58 31.41
C GLN A 171 -15.41 -14.33 31.40
N GLY A 172 -15.99 -13.12 31.39
CA GLY A 172 -15.25 -11.85 31.31
C GLY A 172 -14.80 -11.47 29.89
N GLY A 173 -15.27 -12.19 28.87
CA GLY A 173 -15.16 -11.81 27.46
C GLY A 173 -16.28 -10.83 27.05
N PHE A 174 -16.22 -10.37 25.82
CA PHE A 174 -17.17 -9.41 25.25
C PHE A 174 -17.80 -10.00 23.99
N ASP A 175 -19.07 -10.34 24.08
CA ASP A 175 -19.85 -10.89 22.97
C ASP A 175 -20.16 -9.78 21.96
N VAL A 176 -19.54 -9.87 20.79
CA VAL A 176 -19.65 -8.86 19.73
C VAL A 176 -20.97 -9.00 19.00
N LEU A 177 -21.75 -7.92 19.00
CA LEU A 177 -23.01 -7.78 18.26
C LEU A 177 -22.83 -7.00 16.96
N ASP A 178 -21.92 -6.03 16.93
CA ASP A 178 -21.59 -5.25 15.73
C ASP A 178 -20.24 -4.54 15.86
N LEU A 179 -19.66 -4.14 14.74
CA LEU A 179 -18.37 -3.44 14.65
C LEU A 179 -18.48 -2.21 13.73
N CYS A 180 -17.78 -1.13 14.07
CA CYS A 180 -17.76 0.10 13.28
C CYS A 180 -16.35 0.69 13.20
N TYR A 181 -15.86 0.91 11.97
CA TYR A 181 -14.57 1.56 11.70
C TYR A 181 -14.75 3.08 11.52
N ALA A 182 -13.64 3.81 11.42
CA ALA A 182 -13.63 5.27 11.24
C ALA A 182 -14.32 5.76 9.96
N GLY A 183 -14.52 4.87 8.97
CA GLY A 183 -15.05 5.22 7.66
C GLY A 183 -14.02 5.89 6.77
N LEU A 184 -14.48 6.39 5.62
CA LEU A 184 -13.64 7.14 4.68
C LEU A 184 -13.56 8.61 5.12
N PRO A 185 -12.40 9.28 4.94
CA PRO A 185 -12.34 10.73 5.06
C PRO A 185 -13.23 11.39 3.98
N PRO A 186 -13.61 12.66 4.12
CA PRO A 186 -14.29 13.37 3.04
C PRO A 186 -13.43 13.39 1.77
N LEU A 187 -13.90 12.77 0.69
CA LEU A 187 -13.25 12.87 -0.62
C LEU A 187 -13.76 14.12 -1.34
N ALA A 188 -12.85 15.01 -1.75
CA ALA A 188 -13.16 15.98 -2.78
C ALA A 188 -13.15 15.25 -4.12
N SER A 189 -14.26 15.27 -4.85
CA SER A 189 -14.29 14.79 -6.24
C SER A 189 -13.54 15.81 -7.10
N PRO A 190 -12.37 15.48 -7.67
CA PRO A 190 -11.80 16.32 -8.70
C PRO A 190 -12.78 16.35 -9.87
N GLY A 191 -13.03 17.55 -10.43
CA GLY A 191 -13.85 17.66 -11.62
C GLY A 191 -13.18 16.90 -12.77
N LEU A 192 -13.81 15.83 -13.25
CA LEU A 192 -13.38 15.17 -14.49
C LEU A 192 -13.83 16.07 -15.64
N GLU A 193 -12.88 16.81 -16.24
CA GLU A 193 -13.18 17.73 -17.34
C GLU A 193 -13.18 17.02 -18.71
N SER A 194 -12.47 15.89 -18.87
CA SER A 194 -12.49 15.04 -20.08
C SER A 194 -11.89 13.65 -19.82
N ASP A 195 -12.29 12.66 -20.61
CA ASP A 195 -11.66 11.32 -20.71
C ASP A 195 -10.39 11.32 -21.59
N ASP A 196 -9.98 12.48 -22.11
CA ASP A 196 -8.87 12.60 -23.06
C ASP A 196 -7.47 12.67 -22.42
N GLY A 197 -7.35 12.37 -21.12
CA GLY A 197 -6.08 12.37 -20.39
C GLY A 197 -5.74 13.70 -19.70
N PRO A 198 -4.49 13.85 -19.21
CA PRO A 198 -3.34 12.97 -19.42
C PRO A 198 -3.46 11.63 -18.67
N TRP A 199 -2.95 10.57 -19.30
CA TRP A 199 -2.90 9.22 -18.72
C TRP A 199 -1.63 9.02 -17.88
N VAL A 200 -1.73 8.18 -16.87
CA VAL A 200 -0.63 7.80 -15.99
C VAL A 200 -0.48 6.28 -16.01
N GLY A 201 0.73 5.80 -16.31
CA GLY A 201 1.06 4.38 -16.30
C GLY A 201 1.57 3.93 -14.93
N PHE A 202 1.25 2.70 -14.54
CA PHE A 202 1.79 2.05 -13.34
C PHE A 202 2.38 0.70 -13.72
N VAL A 203 3.60 0.44 -13.29
CA VAL A 203 4.32 -0.82 -13.49
C VAL A 203 5.05 -1.18 -12.19
N SER A 204 5.21 -2.46 -11.89
CA SER A 204 5.87 -2.93 -10.67
C SER A 204 6.53 -4.28 -10.92
N GLY A 205 7.53 -4.64 -10.11
CA GLY A 205 8.03 -6.02 -10.10
C GLY A 205 8.90 -6.39 -11.30
N PHE A 206 9.70 -5.44 -11.81
CA PHE A 206 10.71 -5.72 -12.84
C PHE A 206 11.75 -6.74 -12.37
N ARG A 207 12.16 -6.68 -11.10
CA ARG A 207 13.12 -7.61 -10.47
C ARG A 207 14.39 -7.83 -11.30
N PHE A 208 15.01 -6.76 -11.80
CA PHE A 208 16.25 -6.86 -12.58
C PHE A 208 17.33 -7.61 -11.79
N GLY A 209 18.13 -8.42 -12.50
CA GLY A 209 19.18 -9.27 -11.93
C GLY A 209 18.73 -10.65 -11.43
N VAL A 210 17.41 -10.90 -11.31
CA VAL A 210 16.87 -12.22 -10.93
C VAL A 210 16.79 -13.12 -12.15
N ALA A 211 17.07 -14.42 -11.97
CA ALA A 211 17.13 -15.40 -13.07
C ALA A 211 15.81 -15.57 -13.85
N ASP A 212 14.66 -15.27 -13.22
CA ASP A 212 13.33 -15.40 -13.82
C ASP A 212 12.72 -14.06 -14.27
N ALA A 213 13.51 -12.98 -14.29
CA ALA A 213 13.07 -11.68 -14.75
C ALA A 213 12.76 -11.69 -16.26
N ASP A 214 11.59 -11.18 -16.65
CA ASP A 214 11.17 -11.11 -18.05
C ASP A 214 11.69 -9.82 -18.71
N LEU A 215 12.96 -9.86 -19.11
CA LEU A 215 13.63 -8.72 -19.76
C LEU A 215 13.01 -8.41 -21.14
N LEU A 216 12.42 -9.40 -21.81
CA LEU A 216 11.77 -9.19 -23.10
C LEU A 216 10.49 -8.37 -22.92
N ALA A 217 9.64 -8.73 -21.95
CA ALA A 217 8.44 -7.97 -21.63
C ALA A 217 8.78 -6.54 -21.19
N ALA A 218 9.84 -6.37 -20.38
CA ALA A 218 10.31 -5.04 -19.99
C ALA A 218 10.73 -4.21 -21.22
N GLN A 219 11.52 -4.78 -22.13
CA GLN A 219 11.94 -4.09 -23.36
C GLN A 219 10.75 -3.75 -24.26
N MET A 220 9.82 -4.69 -24.47
CA MET A 220 8.60 -4.46 -25.24
C MET A 220 7.75 -3.32 -24.66
N LEU A 221 7.67 -3.20 -23.33
CA LEU A 221 7.02 -2.07 -22.67
C LEU A 221 7.74 -0.76 -22.96
N SER A 222 9.08 -0.73 -22.90
CA SER A 222 9.87 0.47 -23.20
C SER A 222 9.67 0.93 -24.64
N ASP A 223 9.74 -0.01 -25.59
CA ASP A 223 9.56 0.24 -27.02
C ASP A 223 8.12 0.66 -27.34
N TYR A 224 7.11 0.04 -26.70
CA TYR A 224 5.72 0.45 -26.82
C TYR A 224 5.50 1.84 -26.25
N VAL A 225 5.98 2.14 -25.03
CA VAL A 225 5.84 3.46 -24.42
C VAL A 225 6.53 4.53 -25.27
N ALA A 226 7.68 4.22 -25.86
CA ALA A 226 8.39 5.12 -26.76
C ALA A 226 7.65 5.40 -28.08
N GLY A 227 6.67 4.56 -28.45
CA GLY A 227 5.98 4.63 -29.74
C GLY A 227 6.72 3.92 -30.88
N GLU A 228 7.71 3.08 -30.57
CA GLU A 228 8.47 2.29 -31.54
C GLU A 228 7.76 0.97 -31.89
N LEU A 229 6.78 0.57 -31.06
CA LEU A 229 5.92 -0.61 -31.25
C LEU A 229 4.45 -0.19 -31.21
N GLY A 230 3.62 -0.80 -32.07
CA GLY A 230 2.17 -0.56 -32.12
C GLY A 230 1.68 -0.06 -33.48
N CYS A 231 0.44 0.43 -33.52
CA CYS A 231 -0.18 1.09 -34.67
C CYS A 231 -0.41 2.60 -34.41
N ASP A 232 -0.92 3.33 -35.40
CA ASP A 232 -1.18 4.77 -35.26
C ASP A 232 -2.20 5.09 -34.15
N GLU A 233 -3.16 4.19 -33.90
CA GLU A 233 -4.11 4.32 -32.79
C GLU A 233 -3.42 4.22 -31.42
N ASP A 234 -2.36 3.39 -31.30
CA ASP A 234 -1.54 3.32 -30.09
C ASP A 234 -0.76 4.62 -29.88
N LEU A 235 -0.19 5.20 -30.95
CA LEU A 235 0.52 6.48 -30.88
C LEU A 235 -0.39 7.60 -30.35
N ASP A 236 -1.65 7.59 -30.77
CA ASP A 236 -2.66 8.53 -30.27
C ASP A 236 -2.97 8.35 -28.78
N LEU A 237 -2.80 7.16 -28.20
CA LEU A 237 -2.85 6.95 -26.76
C LEU A 237 -1.54 7.38 -26.08
N LEU A 238 -0.42 6.95 -26.64
CA LEU A 238 0.91 7.05 -26.02
C LEU A 238 1.37 8.50 -25.87
N HIS A 239 1.05 9.41 -26.80
CA HIS A 239 1.39 10.83 -26.63
C HIS A 239 0.63 11.49 -25.45
N ARG A 240 -0.47 10.87 -24.97
CA ARG A 240 -1.24 11.32 -23.81
C ARG A 240 -0.80 10.66 -22.50
N VAL A 241 0.04 9.63 -22.54
CA VAL A 241 0.65 9.04 -21.34
C VAL A 241 1.74 9.99 -20.84
N GLY A 242 1.45 10.73 -19.78
CA GLY A 242 2.32 11.83 -19.33
C GLY A 242 3.28 11.52 -18.21
N ARG A 243 3.15 10.36 -17.56
CA ARG A 243 4.09 9.87 -16.54
C ARG A 243 3.93 8.37 -16.32
N ILE A 244 5.02 7.69 -16.02
CA ILE A 244 5.02 6.28 -15.57
C ILE A 244 5.53 6.21 -14.13
N PHE A 245 4.77 5.52 -13.29
CA PHE A 245 5.17 5.14 -11.95
C PHE A 245 5.69 3.72 -11.93
N VAL A 246 6.92 3.54 -11.47
CA VAL A 246 7.49 2.24 -11.14
C VAL A 246 7.31 2.00 -9.65
N VAL A 247 6.38 1.13 -9.29
CA VAL A 247 5.88 0.90 -7.93
C VAL A 247 6.57 -0.32 -7.32
N GLY A 248 7.82 -0.14 -6.93
CA GLY A 248 8.62 -1.11 -6.17
C GLY A 248 9.02 -2.38 -6.91
N ASN A 249 9.88 -3.13 -6.24
CA ASN A 249 10.46 -4.39 -6.71
C ASN A 249 11.16 -4.21 -8.06
N VAL A 250 11.98 -3.17 -8.15
CA VAL A 250 12.79 -2.83 -9.34
C VAL A 250 14.03 -3.71 -9.39
N ILE A 251 14.76 -3.80 -8.28
CA ILE A 251 15.98 -4.59 -8.13
C ILE A 251 15.88 -5.31 -6.79
N GLU A 252 16.13 -6.61 -6.74
CA GLU A 252 16.24 -7.29 -5.45
C GLU A 252 17.58 -6.96 -4.80
N ALA A 253 17.57 -6.58 -3.52
CA ALA A 253 18.75 -6.16 -2.75
C ALA A 253 19.88 -7.19 -2.78
N GLU A 254 19.53 -8.48 -2.86
CA GLU A 254 20.46 -9.61 -2.95
C GLU A 254 21.14 -9.72 -4.34
N HIS A 255 20.55 -9.14 -5.37
CA HIS A 255 20.97 -9.19 -6.77
C HIS A 255 21.41 -7.82 -7.30
N VAL A 256 21.75 -6.87 -6.42
CA VAL A 256 22.08 -5.49 -6.80
C VAL A 256 23.25 -5.40 -7.78
N GLU A 257 24.27 -6.25 -7.63
CA GLU A 257 25.44 -6.21 -8.52
C GLU A 257 25.09 -6.52 -9.98
N GLN A 258 24.16 -7.45 -10.19
CA GLN A 258 23.70 -7.87 -11.51
C GLN A 258 22.57 -6.97 -12.03
N GLY A 259 21.60 -6.66 -11.18
CA GLY A 259 20.38 -5.97 -11.56
C GLY A 259 20.50 -4.46 -11.67
N LEU A 260 21.42 -3.83 -10.94
CA LEU A 260 21.54 -2.36 -10.93
C LEU A 260 21.94 -1.78 -12.29
N PRO A 261 22.95 -2.32 -13.01
CA PRO A 261 23.31 -1.81 -14.34
C PRO A 261 22.16 -1.94 -15.35
N GLU A 262 21.43 -3.06 -15.31
CA GLU A 262 20.28 -3.33 -16.19
C GLU A 262 19.13 -2.37 -15.89
N ALA A 263 18.78 -2.21 -14.61
CA ALA A 263 17.72 -1.32 -14.18
C ALA A 263 18.04 0.15 -14.50
N ASP A 264 19.27 0.61 -14.25
CA ASP A 264 19.67 2.00 -14.54
C ASP A 264 19.63 2.29 -16.05
N ALA A 265 20.12 1.36 -16.88
CA ALA A 265 20.04 1.50 -18.34
C ALA A 265 18.59 1.52 -18.84
N TYR A 266 17.75 0.61 -18.34
CA TYR A 266 16.34 0.53 -18.68
C TYR A 266 15.56 1.79 -18.28
N LEU A 267 15.72 2.24 -17.03
CA LEU A 267 15.06 3.43 -16.51
C LEU A 267 15.54 4.69 -17.23
N ALA A 268 16.81 4.76 -17.63
CA ALA A 268 17.32 5.85 -18.45
C ALA A 268 16.69 5.85 -19.85
N GLN A 269 16.57 4.68 -20.49
CA GLN A 269 15.88 4.56 -21.79
C GLN A 269 14.42 5.04 -21.69
N MET A 270 13.69 4.62 -20.65
CA MET A 270 12.31 5.04 -20.45
C MET A 270 12.21 6.54 -20.10
N ALA A 271 13.09 7.04 -19.24
CA ALA A 271 13.16 8.46 -18.86
C ALA A 271 13.56 9.40 -20.02
N ALA A 272 14.12 8.85 -21.10
CA ALA A 272 14.38 9.61 -22.33
C ALA A 272 13.10 9.92 -23.12
N THR A 273 12.01 9.15 -22.93
CA THR A 273 10.79 9.26 -23.73
C THR A 273 9.57 9.71 -22.93
N VAL A 274 9.52 9.43 -21.63
CA VAL A 274 8.42 9.78 -20.71
C VAL A 274 8.96 10.09 -19.31
N PRO A 275 8.34 11.00 -18.55
CA PRO A 275 8.66 11.17 -17.13
C PRO A 275 8.48 9.87 -16.33
N VAL A 276 9.48 9.52 -15.51
CA VAL A 276 9.50 8.28 -14.72
C VAL A 276 9.62 8.60 -13.24
N THR A 277 8.74 8.04 -12.43
CA THR A 277 8.78 8.16 -10.97
C THR A 277 8.89 6.78 -10.33
N VAL A 278 9.93 6.54 -9.54
CA VAL A 278 10.21 5.25 -8.92
C VAL A 278 9.97 5.30 -7.41
N LEU A 279 9.16 4.38 -6.91
CA LEU A 279 8.95 4.11 -5.48
C LEU A 279 9.74 2.85 -5.11
N PRO A 280 10.41 2.82 -3.95
CA PRO A 280 11.01 1.59 -3.44
C PRO A 280 9.93 0.60 -2.96
N GLY A 281 10.21 -0.68 -3.13
CA GLY A 281 9.49 -1.81 -2.58
C GLY A 281 10.28 -2.51 -1.46
N PRO A 282 9.71 -3.58 -0.87
CA PRO A 282 10.31 -4.30 0.27
C PRO A 282 11.67 -4.93 -0.01
N VAL A 283 11.90 -5.34 -1.27
CA VAL A 283 13.14 -6.00 -1.71
C VAL A 283 14.09 -5.03 -2.40
N ASP A 284 13.71 -3.78 -2.65
CA ASP A 284 14.60 -2.80 -3.26
C ASP A 284 15.73 -2.38 -2.31
N PRO A 285 16.87 -1.86 -2.84
CA PRO A 285 17.97 -1.31 -2.04
C PRO A 285 17.58 0.03 -1.37
N ALA A 286 16.58 -0.04 -0.50
CA ALA A 286 16.03 1.05 0.29
C ALA A 286 15.86 0.59 1.76
N THR A 287 15.41 1.48 2.63
CA THR A 287 15.12 1.12 4.03
C THR A 287 13.97 0.11 4.09
N HIS A 288 14.09 -0.95 4.88
CA HIS A 288 13.03 -1.96 5.05
C HIS A 288 11.86 -1.50 5.94
N VAL A 289 12.04 -0.49 6.77
CA VAL A 289 10.99 0.04 7.67
C VAL A 289 10.22 1.14 6.96
N LEU A 290 8.89 1.17 7.13
CA LEU A 290 8.06 2.28 6.65
C LEU A 290 8.19 3.52 7.55
N PRO A 291 8.20 4.73 6.96
CA PRO A 291 8.22 5.00 5.52
C PRO A 291 9.58 4.70 4.89
N GLN A 292 9.59 3.94 3.79
CA GLN A 292 10.80 3.69 3.02
C GLN A 292 11.25 5.00 2.34
N GLN A 293 12.51 5.35 2.51
CA GLN A 293 13.06 6.57 1.90
C GLN A 293 13.39 6.36 0.42
N PRO A 294 13.40 7.43 -0.40
CA PRO A 294 13.79 7.35 -1.80
C PRO A 294 15.12 6.60 -1.99
N MET A 295 15.21 5.83 -3.07
CA MET A 295 16.46 5.20 -3.46
C MET A 295 17.49 6.28 -3.85
N HIS A 296 18.72 6.10 -3.39
CA HIS A 296 19.74 7.13 -3.55
C HIS A 296 20.11 7.34 -5.03
N PRO A 297 20.28 8.58 -5.52
CA PRO A 297 20.58 8.84 -6.93
C PRO A 297 21.84 8.15 -7.47
N SER A 298 22.80 7.80 -6.61
CA SER A 298 24.00 7.04 -7.02
C SER A 298 23.70 5.63 -7.53
N LEU A 299 22.52 5.09 -7.22
CA LEU A 299 22.03 3.83 -7.77
C LEU A 299 21.64 3.98 -9.26
N PHE A 300 21.28 5.20 -9.68
CA PHE A 300 20.75 5.47 -11.03
C PHE A 300 21.63 6.48 -11.77
N ALA A 301 22.89 6.12 -12.04
CA ALA A 301 23.87 7.03 -12.62
C ALA A 301 23.49 7.53 -14.03
N GLN A 302 22.72 6.77 -14.80
CA GLN A 302 22.21 7.14 -16.10
C GLN A 302 20.83 7.80 -15.99
N ALA A 303 19.89 7.18 -15.30
CA ALA A 303 18.51 7.69 -15.25
C ALA A 303 18.43 9.05 -14.54
N SER A 304 19.24 9.28 -13.50
CA SER A 304 19.28 10.56 -12.77
C SER A 304 19.79 11.76 -13.61
N LYS A 305 20.32 11.52 -14.81
CA LYS A 305 20.66 12.60 -15.77
C LYS A 305 19.42 13.22 -16.41
N HIS A 306 18.28 12.52 -16.37
CA HIS A 306 17.01 13.00 -16.89
C HIS A 306 16.29 13.79 -15.80
N SER A 307 15.96 15.07 -16.06
CA SER A 307 15.29 15.94 -15.06
C SER A 307 13.92 15.43 -14.61
N GLU A 308 13.28 14.64 -15.46
CA GLU A 308 11.95 14.07 -15.22
C GLU A 308 11.98 12.68 -14.56
N PHE A 309 13.18 12.13 -14.28
CA PHE A 309 13.35 10.93 -13.48
C PHE A 309 13.38 11.29 -11.98
N LEU A 310 12.49 10.69 -11.19
CA LEU A 310 12.37 10.95 -9.76
C LEU A 310 12.36 9.65 -8.97
N SER A 311 13.16 9.57 -7.91
CA SER A 311 12.94 8.58 -6.83
C SER A 311 12.21 9.25 -5.67
N VAL A 312 11.15 8.61 -5.18
CA VAL A 312 10.23 9.15 -4.18
C VAL A 312 10.03 8.14 -3.02
N PRO A 313 9.51 8.55 -1.84
CA PRO A 313 9.35 7.61 -0.73
C PRO A 313 8.22 6.60 -0.99
N ASN A 314 8.21 5.54 -0.18
CA ASN A 314 7.06 4.63 -0.04
C ASN A 314 6.57 4.67 1.42
N PRO A 315 5.31 5.03 1.71
CA PRO A 315 4.23 5.35 0.77
C PRO A 315 4.41 6.70 0.07
N LEU A 316 3.66 6.89 -1.02
CA LEU A 316 3.61 8.11 -1.81
C LEU A 316 2.23 8.74 -1.73
N PHE A 317 2.15 9.99 -1.28
CA PHE A 317 0.99 10.86 -1.45
C PHE A 317 1.38 12.00 -2.39
N ALA A 318 0.71 12.11 -3.53
CA ALA A 318 1.06 13.10 -4.56
C ALA A 318 -0.17 13.60 -5.30
N GLN A 319 -0.02 14.71 -6.03
CA GLN A 319 -1.00 15.15 -7.01
C GLN A 319 -0.36 15.04 -8.40
N CYS A 320 -0.96 14.28 -9.32
CA CYS A 320 -0.48 14.14 -10.70
C CYS A 320 -1.54 14.71 -11.64
N ALA A 321 -1.18 15.63 -12.54
CA ALA A 321 -2.14 16.25 -13.45
C ALA A 321 -3.41 16.82 -12.78
N GLY A 322 -3.31 17.31 -11.53
CA GLY A 322 -4.44 17.86 -10.79
C GLY A 322 -5.25 16.84 -9.96
N PHE A 323 -4.99 15.54 -10.09
CA PHE A 323 -5.70 14.49 -9.33
C PHE A 323 -4.87 14.02 -8.13
N PRO A 324 -5.48 13.76 -6.96
CA PRO A 324 -4.76 13.20 -5.81
C PRO A 324 -4.51 11.70 -6.01
N TYR A 325 -3.30 11.26 -5.68
CA TYR A 325 -2.85 9.87 -5.75
C TYR A 325 -2.26 9.43 -4.42
N VAL A 326 -2.61 8.20 -4.06
CA VAL A 326 -1.99 7.46 -2.97
C VAL A 326 -1.43 6.16 -3.54
N GLY A 327 -0.12 5.96 -3.43
CA GLY A 327 0.58 4.76 -3.87
C GLY A 327 1.34 4.11 -2.70
N CYS A 328 1.33 2.78 -2.64
CA CYS A 328 2.13 2.01 -1.69
C CYS A 328 2.58 0.71 -2.35
N CYS A 329 3.84 0.34 -2.14
CA CYS A 329 4.35 -0.95 -2.60
C CYS A 329 4.03 -2.03 -1.56
N ALA A 330 2.88 -2.72 -1.75
CA ALA A 330 2.39 -4.01 -1.20
C ALA A 330 2.69 -4.46 0.25
N VAL A 331 3.38 -3.68 1.08
CA VAL A 331 3.62 -3.93 2.50
C VAL A 331 3.01 -2.78 3.29
N ALA A 332 1.67 -2.70 3.30
CA ALA A 332 1.00 -1.94 4.33
C ALA A 332 1.02 -2.80 5.60
N ILE A 333 1.70 -2.31 6.65
CA ILE A 333 1.79 -2.98 7.97
C ILE A 333 0.40 -3.15 8.58
#